data_AF-A0A8R7Q314-F1
#
_entry.id   AF-A0A8R7Q314-F1
#
_cell.length_a   1.000
_cell.length_b   1.000
_cell.length_c   1.000
_cell.angle_alpha   90.00
_cell.angle_beta   90.00
_cell.angle_gamma   90.00
#
_symmetry.space_group_name_H-M   'P 1'
#
loop_
_entity.id
_entity.type
_entity.pdbx_description
1 polymer ?
#
loop_
_entity_poly.entity_id
_entity_poly.type
_entity_poly.pdbx_seq_one_letter_code
_entity_poly.pdbx_strand_id
1 'polypeptide(L)'
;MGDLDLKTFAKACKGKMSEEDAEGTASILCSTWEEEIKNPEWHPFKVIMVDGREKEILREDDEKLREVKEEHGEEVYGLVTKALLEGESTSTTLAGAILRRSCGTRKRRGRQP
;
A
#
# COMPACT_ATOMS: atom_id res chain seq x y z
N MET A 1 -6.17 6.18 9.27
CA MET A 1 -5.24 6.89 8.38
C MET A 1 -3.86 6.47 8.84
N GLY A 2 -3.06 5.89 7.96
CA GLY A 2 -1.69 5.52 8.32
C GLY A 2 -0.90 6.79 8.60
N ASP A 3 -0.58 7.04 9.86
CA ASP A 3 0.30 8.13 10.25
C ASP A 3 1.70 7.80 9.76
N LEU A 4 2.20 8.57 8.78
CA LEU A 4 3.62 8.64 8.54
C LEU A 4 4.24 9.33 9.74
N ASP A 5 4.97 8.56 10.55
CA ASP A 5 5.58 9.08 11.76
C ASP A 5 6.72 10.04 11.37
N LEU A 6 6.40 11.34 11.33
CA LEU A 6 7.30 12.42 10.94
C LEU A 6 8.61 12.40 11.73
N LYS A 7 8.58 11.94 12.98
CA LYS A 7 9.76 11.80 13.83
C LYS A 7 10.66 10.67 13.34
N THR A 8 10.07 9.58 12.86
CA THR A 8 10.79 8.46 12.23
C THR A 8 11.29 8.84 10.83
N PHE A 9 10.50 9.60 10.07
CA PHE A 9 10.86 10.13 8.75
C PHE A 9 12.03 11.12 8.82
N ALA A 10 11.95 12.09 9.74
CA ALA A 10 13.03 13.05 9.99
C ALA A 10 14.31 12.35 10.44
N LYS A 11 14.21 11.27 11.24
CA LYS A 11 15.37 10.47 11.65
C LYS A 11 16.02 9.75 10.46
N ALA A 12 15.23 9.20 9.55
CA ALA A 12 15.74 8.59 8.33
C ALA A 12 16.39 9.63 7.39
N CYS A 13 15.78 10.82 7.24
CA CYS A 13 16.37 11.93 6.48
C CYS A 13 17.67 12.47 7.11
N LYS A 14 17.79 12.49 8.45
CA LYS A 14 19.02 12.90 9.16
C LYS A 14 20.25 12.06 8.81
N GLY A 15 20.09 10.83 8.31
CA GLY A 15 21.21 10.01 7.85
C GLY A 15 21.81 10.44 6.50
N LYS A 16 21.04 11.20 5.70
CA LYS A 16 21.38 11.58 4.32
C LYS A 16 21.54 13.11 4.15
N MET A 17 20.86 13.90 4.97
CA MET A 17 20.75 15.36 4.86
C MET A 17 21.30 16.03 6.12
N SER A 18 21.82 17.25 5.98
CA SER A 18 22.28 18.04 7.13
C SER A 18 21.14 18.24 8.13
N GLU A 19 21.43 18.19 9.43
CA GLU A 19 20.42 18.17 10.51
C GLU A 19 19.44 19.35 10.45
N GLU A 20 19.90 20.51 9.96
CA GLU A 20 19.13 21.75 9.83
C GLU A 20 18.07 21.68 8.71
N ASP A 21 18.36 20.98 7.61
CA ASP A 21 17.43 20.80 6.48
C ASP A 21 16.53 19.56 6.62
N ALA A 22 16.93 18.61 7.47
CA ALA A 22 16.26 17.33 7.61
C ALA A 22 14.83 17.47 8.18
N GLU A 23 14.60 18.38 9.12
CA GLU A 23 13.27 18.55 9.74
C GLU A 23 12.28 19.23 8.80
N GLY A 24 12.69 20.31 8.13
CA GLY A 24 11.86 21.02 7.15
C GLY A 24 11.51 20.12 5.96
N THR A 25 12.53 19.45 5.40
CA THR A 25 12.36 18.53 4.27
C THR A 25 11.49 17.34 4.64
N ALA A 26 11.68 16.74 5.82
CA ALA A 26 10.84 15.63 6.28
C ALA A 26 9.37 16.03 6.45
N SER A 27 9.09 17.24 6.93
CA SER A 27 7.71 17.74 7.09
C SER A 27 7.01 17.95 5.76
N ILE A 28 7.71 18.52 4.78
CA ILE A 28 7.19 18.71 3.41
C ILE A 28 6.94 17.35 2.75
N LEU A 29 7.93 16.46 2.78
CA LEU A 29 7.79 15.11 2.22
C LEU A 29 6.64 14.33 2.86
N CYS A 30 6.52 14.38 4.18
CA CYS A 30 5.44 13.69 4.88
C CYS A 30 4.07 14.14 4.37
N SER A 31 3.87 15.45 4.19
CA SER A 31 2.64 16.01 3.64
C SER A 31 2.38 15.54 2.20
N THR A 32 3.40 15.59 1.35
CA THR A 32 3.30 15.13 -0.04
C THR A 32 2.94 13.65 -0.13
N TRP A 33 3.63 12.78 0.61
CA TRP A 33 3.33 11.34 0.61
C TRP A 33 1.96 11.05 1.19
N GLU A 34 1.54 11.72 2.26
CA GLU A 34 0.20 11.55 2.79
C GLU A 34 -0.90 11.88 1.77
N GLU A 35 -0.74 12.95 0.99
CA GLU A 35 -1.69 13.30 -0.07
C GLU A 35 -1.67 12.25 -1.19
N GLU A 36 -0.49 11.83 -1.63
CA GLU A 36 -0.34 10.82 -2.68
C GLU A 36 -0.93 9.48 -2.25
N ILE A 37 -0.66 9.02 -1.03
CA ILE A 37 -1.23 7.79 -0.45
C ILE A 37 -2.77 7.86 -0.37
N LYS A 38 -3.33 9.06 -0.14
CA LYS A 38 -4.78 9.30 -0.13
C LYS A 38 -5.36 9.42 -1.55
N ASN A 39 -4.54 9.63 -2.57
CA ASN A 39 -4.99 9.80 -3.94
C ASN A 39 -5.42 8.45 -4.54
N PRO A 40 -6.70 8.30 -4.95
CA PRO A 40 -7.20 7.07 -5.58
C PRO A 40 -6.66 6.85 -7.00
N GLU A 41 -5.91 7.82 -7.56
CA GLU A 41 -5.24 7.66 -8.85
C GLU A 41 -3.89 6.96 -8.71
N TRP A 42 -3.29 6.94 -7.51
CA TRP A 42 -2.00 6.32 -7.26
C TRP A 42 -2.15 5.01 -6.50
N HIS A 43 -2.13 3.90 -7.23
CA HIS A 43 -2.14 2.54 -6.69
C HIS A 43 -0.87 1.78 -7.14
N PRO A 44 0.26 1.93 -6.43
CA PRO A 44 1.50 1.26 -6.75
C PRO A 44 1.50 -0.23 -6.33
N PHE A 45 0.34 -0.85 -6.16
CA PHE A 45 0.17 -2.25 -5.80
C PHE A 45 -0.12 -3.11 -7.03
N LYS A 46 0.44 -4.31 -7.02
CA LYS A 46 0.17 -5.35 -8.01
C LYS A 46 -0.22 -6.63 -7.29
N VAL A 47 -1.39 -7.14 -7.63
CA VAL A 47 -1.80 -8.48 -7.21
C VAL A 47 -1.04 -9.49 -8.07
N ILE A 48 -0.26 -10.35 -7.43
CA ILE A 48 0.37 -11.50 -8.04
C ILE A 48 -0.17 -12.78 -7.41
N MET A 49 -0.28 -13.84 -8.19
CA MET A 49 -0.58 -15.17 -7.67
C MET A 49 0.73 -15.83 -7.23
N VAL A 50 0.93 -15.95 -5.92
CA VAL A 50 2.05 -16.70 -5.35
C VAL A 50 1.48 -17.92 -4.67
N ASP A 51 1.87 -19.11 -5.13
CA ASP A 51 1.49 -20.38 -4.49
C ASP A 51 -0.04 -20.59 -4.46
N GLY A 52 -0.74 -20.17 -5.51
CA GLY A 52 -2.21 -20.24 -5.59
C GLY A 52 -2.96 -19.28 -4.66
N ARG A 53 -2.25 -18.36 -4.00
CA ARG A 53 -2.82 -17.27 -3.20
C ARG A 53 -2.54 -15.93 -3.85
N GLU A 54 -3.57 -15.11 -3.88
CA GLU A 54 -3.50 -13.70 -4.27
C GLU A 54 -2.66 -12.97 -3.23
N LYS A 55 -1.58 -12.33 -3.66
CA LYS A 55 -0.75 -11.47 -2.82
C LYS A 55 -0.60 -10.12 -3.48
N GLU A 56 -0.93 -9.08 -2.74
CA GLU A 56 -0.63 -7.70 -3.12
C GLU A 56 0.83 -7.42 -2.78
N ILE A 57 1.62 -7.08 -3.80
CA ILE A 57 2.99 -6.61 -3.66
C ILE A 57 3.10 -5.19 -4.19
N LEU A 58 3.98 -4.38 -3.61
CA LEU A 58 4.33 -3.08 -4.20
C LEU A 58 5.12 -3.27 -5.48
N ARG A 59 4.91 -2.37 -6.43
CA ARG A 59 5.70 -2.27 -7.65
C ARG A 59 6.99 -1.54 -7.35
N GLU A 60 8.10 -2.28 -7.30
CA GLU A 60 9.45 -1.67 -7.19
C GLU A 60 9.78 -0.76 -8.39
N ASP A 61 9.12 -0.96 -9.54
CA ASP A 61 9.27 -0.13 -10.75
C ASP A 61 8.43 1.16 -10.73
N ASP A 62 7.67 1.42 -9.65
CA ASP A 62 6.89 2.66 -9.57
C ASP A 62 7.82 3.86 -9.45
N GLU A 63 7.66 4.84 -10.35
CA GLU A 63 8.55 6.00 -10.47
C GLU A 63 8.68 6.75 -9.14
N LYS A 64 7.55 6.97 -8.45
CA LYS A 64 7.48 7.66 -7.17
C LYS A 64 8.19 6.89 -6.06
N LEU A 65 7.95 5.58 -5.95
CA LEU A 65 8.62 4.74 -4.95
C LEU A 65 10.13 4.65 -5.19
N ARG A 66 10.54 4.61 -6.46
CA ARG A 66 11.94 4.55 -6.86
C ARG A 66 12.67 5.85 -6.53
N GLU A 67 12.02 6.99 -6.74
CA GLU A 67 12.52 8.31 -6.34
C GLU A 67 12.77 8.38 -4.83
N VAL A 68 11.81 7.94 -4.00
CA VAL A 68 12.00 7.86 -2.53
C VAL A 68 13.19 7.00 -2.15
N LYS A 69 13.30 5.83 -2.76
CA LYS A 69 14.37 4.88 -2.43
C LYS A 69 15.74 5.45 -2.83
N GLU A 70 15.83 6.17 -3.93
CA GLU A 70 17.07 6.78 -4.41
C GLU A 70 17.44 8.04 -3.59
N GLU A 71 16.49 8.94 -3.38
CA GLU A 71 16.70 10.23 -2.71
C GLU A 71 16.83 10.09 -1.18
N HIS A 72 15.98 9.26 -0.57
CA HIS A 72 15.89 9.14 0.88
C HIS A 72 16.37 7.78 1.44
N GLY A 73 16.54 6.79 0.58
CA GLY A 73 16.99 5.45 0.97
C GLY A 73 15.87 4.48 1.36
N GLU A 74 16.27 3.27 1.73
CA GLU A 74 15.35 2.18 2.07
C GLU A 74 14.53 2.43 3.35
N GLU A 75 15.07 3.20 4.30
CA GLU A 75 14.35 3.52 5.54
C GLU A 75 13.07 4.32 5.26
N VAL A 76 13.17 5.36 4.42
CA VAL A 76 12.01 6.19 4.06
C VAL A 76 11.05 5.42 3.15
N TYR A 77 11.58 4.66 2.19
CA TYR A 77 10.77 3.75 1.36
C TYR A 77 9.94 2.79 2.22
N GLY A 78 10.54 2.23 3.28
CA GLY A 78 9.83 1.35 4.23
C GLY A 78 8.69 2.05 4.98
N LEU A 79 8.87 3.33 5.35
CA LEU A 79 7.81 4.12 6.00
C LEU A 79 6.64 4.39 5.05
N VAL A 80 6.93 4.85 3.82
CA VAL A 80 5.91 5.10 2.78
C VAL A 80 5.15 3.81 2.44
N THR A 81 5.88 2.71 2.23
CA THR A 81 5.34 1.37 1.98
C THR A 81 4.40 0.92 3.08
N LYS A 82 4.82 1.10 4.34
CA LYS A 82 4.02 0.69 5.49
C LYS A 82 2.72 1.49 5.58
N ALA A 83 2.79 2.82 5.39
CA ALA A 83 1.62 3.68 5.40
C ALA A 83 0.64 3.36 4.27
N LEU A 84 1.15 3.08 3.06
CA LEU A 84 0.36 2.59 1.93
C LEU A 84 -0.38 1.29 2.28
N LEU A 85 0.33 0.29 2.82
CA LEU A 85 -0.23 -1.00 3.18
C LEU A 85 -1.32 -0.89 4.26
N GLU A 86 -1.09 -0.05 5.27
CA GLU A 86 -2.08 0.21 6.33
C GLU A 86 -3.29 0.99 5.81
N GLY A 87 -3.11 1.88 4.82
CA GLY A 87 -4.19 2.60 4.15
C GLY A 87 -5.11 1.69 3.34
N GLU A 88 -4.55 0.77 2.56
CA GLU A 88 -5.32 -0.13 1.69
C GLU A 88 -6.10 -1.21 2.47
N SER A 89 -5.66 -1.56 3.68
CA SER A 89 -6.28 -2.60 4.51
C SER A 89 -7.74 -2.32 4.89
N THR A 90 -8.24 -1.09 4.76
CA THR A 90 -9.64 -0.74 5.10
C THR A 90 -10.61 -0.77 3.92
N SER A 91 -10.12 -0.82 2.67
CA SER A 91 -10.98 -0.87 1.46
C SER A 91 -11.50 -2.30 1.18
N THR A 92 -10.63 -3.32 1.30
CA THR A 92 -10.93 -4.70 0.85
C THR A 92 -11.82 -5.51 1.81
N THR A 93 -12.06 -5.05 3.05
CA THR A 93 -12.96 -5.76 4.00
C THR A 93 -14.43 -5.75 3.57
N LEU A 94 -14.85 -4.86 2.65
CA LEU A 94 -16.20 -4.87 2.07
C LEU A 94 -16.32 -5.73 0.80
N ALA A 95 -15.22 -6.13 0.16
CA ALA A 95 -15.24 -6.97 -1.06
C ALA A 95 -15.03 -8.48 -0.79
N GLY A 96 -14.48 -8.86 0.38
CA GLY A 96 -14.23 -10.26 0.74
C GLY A 96 -15.45 -11.06 1.24
N ALA A 97 -16.61 -10.42 1.44
CA ALA A 97 -17.81 -11.10 1.95
C ALA A 97 -18.68 -11.77 0.85
N ILE A 98 -18.40 -11.55 -0.43
CA ILE A 98 -19.25 -12.03 -1.55
C ILE A 98 -18.54 -13.14 -2.36
N LEU A 99 -17.97 -14.17 -1.72
CA LEU A 99 -17.72 -15.43 -2.44
C LEU A 99 -17.79 -16.67 -1.53
N ARG A 100 -18.80 -16.75 -0.67
CA ARG A 100 -19.14 -18.03 0.01
C ARG A 100 -20.65 -18.26 0.10
N ARG A 101 -21.33 -18.43 -1.05
CA ARG A 101 -22.42 -19.41 -1.22
C ARG A 101 -22.98 -19.38 -2.65
N SER A 102 -22.37 -20.13 -3.56
CA SER A 102 -23.07 -20.67 -4.74
C SER A 102 -22.23 -21.78 -5.37
N CYS A 103 -22.13 -22.92 -4.69
CA CYS A 103 -21.91 -24.19 -5.37
C CYS A 103 -22.68 -25.28 -4.62
N GLY A 104 -23.69 -25.83 -5.28
CA GLY A 104 -24.60 -26.81 -4.70
C GLY A 104 -25.84 -27.10 -5.53
N THR A 105 -25.69 -27.11 -6.86
CA THR A 105 -26.43 -27.95 -7.83
C THR A 105 -27.89 -28.32 -7.55
N ARG A 106 -28.78 -27.70 -8.34
CA ARG A 106 -30.02 -28.30 -8.83
C ARG A 106 -29.77 -29.75 -9.29
N LYS A 107 -30.44 -30.71 -8.67
CA LYS A 107 -30.84 -31.95 -9.34
C LYS A 107 -32.36 -31.95 -9.45
N ARG A 108 -32.88 -31.31 -10.50
CA ARG A 108 -34.25 -31.53 -10.96
C ARG A 108 -34.34 -33.00 -11.37
N ARG A 109 -34.93 -33.85 -10.54
CA ARG A 109 -35.46 -35.12 -11.02
C ARG A 109 -36.74 -34.80 -11.75
N GLY A 110 -36.65 -34.82 -13.07
CA GLY A 110 -37.79 -34.85 -13.97
C GLY A 110 -38.68 -36.04 -13.62
N ARG A 111 -39.94 -35.69 -13.39
CA ARG A 111 -41.10 -36.57 -13.32
C ARG A 111 -41.48 -36.93 -14.77
N GLN A 112 -41.79 -38.20 -15.01
CA GLN A 112 -42.81 -38.76 -15.92
C GLN A 112 -42.33 -40.04 -16.64
N PRO A 113 -43.25 -40.87 -17.13
CA PRO A 113 -44.70 -40.92 -16.88
C PRO A 113 -45.11 -41.98 -15.83
#